data_AF-A0A9E5TMY0-F1
#
_entry.id   AF-A0A9E5TMY0-F1
#
_cell.length_a   1.000
_cell.length_b   1.000
_cell.length_c   1.000
_cell.angle_alpha   90.00
_cell.angle_beta   90.00
_cell.angle_gamma   90.00
#
_symmetry.space_group_name_H-M   'P 1'
#
loop_
_entity.id
_entity.type
_entity.pdbx_description
1 polymer ?
#
loop_
_entity_poly.entity_id
_entity_poly.type
_entity_poly.pdbx_seq_one_letter_code
_entity_poly.pdbx_strand_id
1 'polypeptide(L)'
;RLELHNETLPLADLLLSKLQIVQMGEKDLRDIYAILYDYELGTGTEADKVDTDFISSICGDDWGWYKTVTLNIEKSIDLAHDLLPDQQAEVYVSRAGELREIVESAPKSLRWQARSRIGEARRWYDLPEE
;
A
#
# COMPACT_ATOMS: atom_id res chain seq x y z
N ARG A 1 -1.83 -16.50 8.24
CA ARG A 1 -0.77 -15.65 7.60
C ARG A 1 0.48 -15.51 8.47
N LEU A 2 0.37 -15.41 9.81
CA LEU A 2 1.57 -15.42 10.68
C LEU A 2 2.46 -16.66 10.47
N GLU A 3 1.90 -17.80 10.05
CA GLU A 3 2.67 -19.00 9.73
C GLU A 3 3.49 -18.92 8.42
N LEU A 4 3.31 -17.88 7.59
CA LEU A 4 4.10 -17.69 6.36
C LEU A 4 5.55 -17.26 6.68
N HIS A 5 5.76 -16.63 7.83
CA HIS A 5 7.08 -16.22 8.31
C HIS A 5 7.18 -16.51 9.81
N ASN A 6 8.11 -17.38 10.18
CA ASN A 6 8.17 -17.94 11.53
C ASN A 6 8.48 -16.90 12.63
N GLU A 7 8.98 -15.71 12.26
CA GLU A 7 9.41 -14.67 13.21
C GLU A 7 8.94 -13.23 12.86
N THR A 8 8.40 -12.99 11.66
CA THR A 8 8.04 -11.64 11.18
C THR A 8 6.67 -11.62 10.50
N LEU A 9 6.13 -10.42 10.25
CA LEU A 9 4.95 -10.28 9.39
C LEU A 9 5.35 -10.45 7.91
N PRO A 10 4.47 -11.03 7.06
CA PRO A 10 4.69 -11.01 5.61
C PRO A 10 4.83 -9.58 5.07
N LEU A 11 5.64 -9.40 4.02
CA LEU A 11 5.96 -8.08 3.46
C LEU A 11 4.73 -7.27 3.06
N ALA A 12 3.72 -7.92 2.48
CA ALA A 12 2.46 -7.27 2.13
C ALA A 12 1.69 -6.76 3.36
N ASP A 13 1.67 -7.51 4.47
CA ASP A 13 1.03 -7.07 5.72
C ASP A 13 1.80 -5.89 6.33
N LEU A 14 3.14 -5.94 6.31
CA LEU A 14 3.98 -4.85 6.79
C LEU A 14 3.77 -3.58 5.96
N LEU A 15 3.79 -3.69 4.63
CA LEU A 15 3.56 -2.57 3.72
C LEU A 15 2.16 -1.97 3.92
N LEU A 16 1.12 -2.80 3.99
CA LEU A 16 -0.25 -2.35 4.23
C LEU A 16 -0.38 -1.62 5.56
N SER A 17 0.34 -2.07 6.61
CA SER A 17 0.34 -1.38 7.90
C SER A 17 0.85 0.06 7.81
N LYS A 18 1.83 0.32 6.93
CA LYS A 18 2.35 1.66 6.66
C LYS A 18 1.44 2.46 5.76
N LEU A 19 0.94 1.85 4.69
CA LEU A 19 0.04 2.49 3.74
C LEU A 19 -1.34 2.82 4.33
N GLN A 20 -1.74 2.26 5.47
CA GLN A 20 -2.97 2.65 6.18
C GLN A 20 -2.83 3.85 7.12
N ILE A 21 -1.62 4.36 7.34
CA ILE A 21 -1.42 5.50 8.22
C ILE A 21 -1.99 6.75 7.54
N VAL A 22 -3.16 7.20 7.98
CA VAL A 22 -3.88 8.34 7.39
C VAL A 22 -3.07 9.63 7.54
N GLN A 23 -2.42 9.82 8.69
CA GLN A 23 -1.56 10.96 8.98
C GLN A 23 -0.09 10.53 8.88
N MET A 24 0.32 10.21 7.65
CA MET A 24 1.66 9.68 7.37
C MET A 24 2.75 10.74 7.57
N GLY A 25 3.75 10.40 8.40
CA GLY A 25 4.95 11.21 8.63
C GLY A 25 6.14 10.77 7.78
N GLU A 26 7.29 11.45 7.95
CA GLU A 26 8.52 11.13 7.19
C GLU A 26 9.05 9.73 7.49
N LYS A 27 8.96 9.27 8.75
CA LYS A 27 9.41 7.91 9.13
C LYS A 27 8.62 6.84 8.37
N ASP A 28 7.31 7.02 8.26
CA ASP A 28 6.43 6.07 7.58
C ASP A 28 6.71 6.03 6.07
N LEU A 29 7.00 7.20 5.46
CA LEU A 29 7.47 7.29 4.07
C LEU A 29 8.77 6.51 3.88
N ARG A 30 9.75 6.69 4.77
CA ARG A 30 11.02 5.95 4.70
C ARG A 30 10.82 4.45 4.84
N ASP A 31 9.88 4.00 5.68
CA ASP A 31 9.56 2.58 5.83
C ASP A 31 8.92 2.01 4.54
N ILE A 32 8.04 2.76 3.87
CA ILE A 32 7.47 2.38 2.56
C ILE A 32 8.57 2.32 1.50
N TYR A 33 9.48 3.29 1.47
CA TYR A 33 10.60 3.32 0.56
C TYR A 33 11.51 2.12 0.73
N ALA A 34 11.90 1.79 1.97
CA ALA A 34 12.74 0.64 2.24
C ALA A 34 12.11 -0.64 1.68
N ILE A 35 10.84 -0.90 1.98
CA ILE A 35 10.15 -2.11 1.50
C ILE A 35 10.09 -2.16 -0.03
N LEU A 36 9.62 -1.08 -0.66
CA LEU A 36 9.43 -1.05 -2.11
C LEU A 36 10.70 -0.69 -2.90
N TYR A 37 11.85 -0.48 -2.25
CA TYR A 37 13.15 -0.41 -2.89
C TYR A 37 13.89 -1.76 -2.80
N ASP A 38 13.83 -2.42 -1.63
CA ASP A 38 14.56 -3.65 -1.38
C ASP A 38 13.87 -4.91 -1.91
N TYR A 39 12.53 -4.92 -2.00
CA TYR A 39 11.76 -6.10 -2.37
C TYR A 39 10.96 -5.91 -3.66
N GLU A 40 10.96 -6.94 -4.50
CA GLU A 40 10.16 -6.99 -5.73
C GLU A 40 8.67 -7.24 -5.42
N LEU A 41 7.82 -6.88 -6.36
CA LEU A 41 6.42 -7.30 -6.35
C LEU A 41 6.32 -8.75 -6.83
N GLY A 42 5.36 -9.50 -6.28
CA GLY A 42 5.12 -10.88 -6.66
C GLY A 42 3.72 -11.34 -6.32
N THR A 43 3.35 -12.50 -6.85
CA THR A 43 2.06 -13.14 -6.59
C THR A 43 2.25 -14.35 -5.67
N GLY A 44 1.27 -14.62 -4.82
CA GLY A 44 1.32 -15.75 -3.89
C GLY A 44 2.19 -15.49 -2.65
N THR A 45 2.63 -16.56 -2.00
CA THR A 45 3.23 -16.49 -0.65
C THR A 45 4.76 -16.62 -0.68
N GLU A 46 5.42 -16.10 -1.71
CA GLU A 46 6.89 -16.02 -1.76
C GLU A 46 7.39 -15.08 -0.65
N ALA A 47 8.29 -15.58 0.20
CA ALA A 47 8.72 -14.87 1.40
C ALA A 47 9.44 -13.53 1.10
N ASP A 48 10.17 -13.46 -0.01
CA ASP A 48 11.03 -12.31 -0.34
C ASP A 48 10.37 -11.35 -1.35
N LYS A 49 9.04 -11.41 -1.49
CA LYS A 49 8.28 -10.51 -2.38
C LYS A 49 7.06 -9.93 -1.70
N VAL A 50 6.64 -8.76 -2.18
CA VAL A 50 5.38 -8.14 -1.77
C VAL A 50 4.23 -8.82 -2.52
N ASP A 51 3.44 -9.62 -1.80
CA ASP A 51 2.24 -10.32 -2.30
C ASP A 51 1.15 -9.34 -2.78
N THR A 52 1.12 -9.11 -4.09
CA THR A 52 0.19 -8.17 -4.73
C THR A 52 -1.24 -8.71 -4.83
N ASP A 53 -1.43 -10.02 -4.85
CA ASP A 53 -2.76 -10.65 -4.89
C ASP A 53 -3.50 -10.37 -3.59
N PHE A 54 -2.79 -10.45 -2.46
CA PHE A 54 -3.35 -10.14 -1.17
C PHE A 54 -3.71 -8.66 -1.03
N ILE A 55 -2.80 -7.75 -1.41
CA ILE A 55 -3.06 -6.30 -1.37
C ILE A 55 -4.26 -5.96 -2.26
N SER A 56 -4.32 -6.54 -3.46
CA SER A 56 -5.43 -6.36 -4.42
C SER A 56 -6.75 -6.89 -3.90
N SER A 57 -6.75 -8.03 -3.20
CA SER A 57 -7.94 -8.61 -2.59
C SER A 57 -8.53 -7.68 -1.53
N ILE A 58 -7.69 -7.13 -0.64
CA ILE A 58 -8.13 -6.18 0.39
C ILE A 58 -8.67 -4.90 -0.24
N CYS A 59 -7.90 -4.28 -1.14
CA CYS A 59 -8.30 -3.03 -1.78
C CYS A 59 -9.49 -3.21 -2.75
N GLY A 60 -9.68 -4.41 -3.29
CA GLY A 60 -10.82 -4.77 -4.14
C GLY A 60 -12.11 -4.95 -3.36
N ASP A 61 -12.04 -5.42 -2.11
CA ASP A 61 -13.23 -5.62 -1.27
C ASP A 61 -13.62 -4.36 -0.47
N ASP A 62 -12.65 -3.53 -0.08
CA ASP A 62 -12.89 -2.37 0.78
C ASP A 62 -12.42 -1.04 0.16
N TRP A 63 -13.37 -0.12 -0.02
CA TRP A 63 -13.12 1.18 -0.61
C TRP A 63 -12.28 2.11 0.27
N GLY A 64 -12.43 2.04 1.59
CA GLY A 64 -11.64 2.84 2.52
C GLY A 64 -10.17 2.40 2.51
N TRP A 65 -9.93 1.09 2.50
CA TRP A 65 -8.58 0.54 2.33
C TRP A 65 -7.96 1.00 1.02
N TYR A 66 -8.66 0.78 -0.10
CA TYR A 66 -8.25 1.23 -1.42
C TYR A 66 -7.87 2.72 -1.44
N LYS A 67 -8.74 3.57 -0.86
CA LYS A 67 -8.55 5.02 -0.91
C LYS A 67 -7.31 5.44 -0.13
N THR A 68 -7.12 4.93 1.08
CA THR A 68 -5.94 5.28 1.89
C THR A 68 -4.65 4.75 1.27
N VAL A 69 -4.66 3.50 0.77
CA VAL A 69 -3.50 2.88 0.10
C VAL A 69 -3.08 3.69 -1.13
N THR A 70 -4.02 3.98 -2.03
CA THR A 70 -3.72 4.71 -3.29
C THR A 70 -3.23 6.13 -3.02
N LEU A 71 -3.84 6.86 -2.08
CA LEU A 71 -3.38 8.19 -1.68
C LEU A 71 -1.96 8.17 -1.12
N ASN A 72 -1.64 7.19 -0.27
CA ASN A 72 -0.34 7.12 0.36
C ASN A 72 0.75 6.66 -0.62
N ILE A 73 0.44 5.77 -1.58
CA ILE A 73 1.35 5.42 -2.68
C ILE A 73 1.62 6.64 -3.57
N GLU A 74 0.59 7.41 -3.93
CA GLU A 74 0.76 8.62 -4.75
C GLU A 74 1.63 9.66 -4.02
N LYS A 75 1.31 9.95 -2.75
CA LYS A 75 2.10 10.86 -1.93
C LYS A 75 3.57 10.42 -1.78
N SER A 76 3.82 9.12 -1.67
CA SER A 76 5.18 8.60 -1.54
C SER A 76 5.93 8.63 -2.86
N ILE A 77 5.25 8.47 -4.00
CA ILE A 77 5.86 8.71 -5.33
C ILE A 77 6.26 10.18 -5.48
N ASP A 78 5.36 11.11 -5.14
CA ASP A 78 5.59 12.56 -5.28
C ASP A 78 6.81 13.05 -4.46
N LEU A 79 7.03 12.43 -3.29
CA LEU A 79 8.12 12.78 -2.37
C LEU A 79 9.38 11.93 -2.54
N ALA A 80 9.43 11.02 -3.53
CA ALA A 80 10.53 10.07 -3.67
C ALA A 80 11.85 10.78 -3.97
N HIS A 81 11.86 11.69 -4.95
CA HIS A 81 13.06 12.42 -5.36
C HIS A 81 13.57 13.43 -4.32
N ASP A 82 12.69 13.86 -3.39
CA ASP A 82 13.09 14.75 -2.30
C ASP A 82 13.78 13.99 -1.15
N LEU A 83 13.51 12.69 -1.01
CA LEU A 83 13.89 11.88 0.15
C LEU A 83 14.90 10.79 -0.16
N LEU A 84 15.12 10.48 -1.45
CA LEU A 84 16.00 9.42 -1.94
C LEU A 84 16.97 9.96 -3.00
N PRO A 85 18.17 9.35 -3.14
CA PRO A 85 19.04 9.59 -4.29
C PRO A 85 18.34 9.19 -5.61
N ASP A 86 18.64 9.89 -6.71
CA ASP A 86 17.96 9.74 -8.02
C ASP A 86 17.80 8.29 -8.46
N GLN A 87 18.87 7.49 -8.43
CA GLN A 87 18.82 6.09 -8.85
C GLN A 87 17.88 5.24 -7.98
N GLN A 88 17.81 5.52 -6.68
CA GLN A 88 16.91 4.80 -5.77
C GLN A 88 15.47 5.26 -5.96
N ALA A 89 15.27 6.57 -6.17
CA ALA A 89 13.97 7.15 -6.47
C ALA A 89 13.37 6.55 -7.75
N GLU A 90 14.15 6.40 -8.83
CA GLU A 90 13.67 5.79 -10.07
C GLU A 90 13.17 4.35 -9.89
N VAL A 91 13.96 3.51 -9.21
CA VAL A 91 13.57 2.12 -8.90
C VAL A 91 12.29 2.09 -8.07
N TYR A 92 12.25 2.91 -7.03
CA TYR A 92 11.10 3.00 -6.15
C TYR A 92 9.84 3.47 -6.89
N VAL A 93 9.91 4.56 -7.65
CA VAL A 93 8.78 5.15 -8.39
C VAL A 93 8.23 4.14 -9.40
N SER A 94 9.10 3.43 -10.11
CA SER A 94 8.67 2.37 -11.02
C SER A 94 7.86 1.29 -10.29
N ARG A 95 8.37 0.81 -9.15
CA ARG A 95 7.73 -0.29 -8.40
C ARG A 95 6.45 0.16 -7.68
N ALA A 96 6.46 1.35 -7.10
CA ALA A 96 5.27 1.93 -6.46
C ALA A 96 4.17 2.23 -7.49
N GLY A 97 4.55 2.69 -8.68
CA GLY A 97 3.64 2.87 -9.82
C GLY A 97 3.00 1.55 -10.24
N GLU A 98 3.79 0.50 -10.42
CA GLU A 98 3.28 -0.85 -10.73
C GLU A 98 2.29 -1.35 -9.67
N LEU A 99 2.63 -1.24 -8.38
CA LEU A 99 1.72 -1.63 -7.29
C LEU A 99 0.40 -0.85 -7.34
N ARG A 100 0.47 0.46 -7.61
CA ARG A 100 -0.72 1.31 -7.74
C ARG A 100 -1.61 0.84 -8.89
N GLU A 101 -1.04 0.58 -10.06
CA GLU A 101 -1.79 0.10 -11.23
C GLU A 101 -2.48 -1.25 -10.94
N ILE A 102 -1.76 -2.17 -10.29
CA ILE A 102 -2.32 -3.46 -9.87
C ILE A 102 -3.54 -3.26 -8.96
N VAL A 103 -3.42 -2.42 -7.92
CA VAL A 103 -4.51 -2.11 -6.99
C VAL A 103 -5.70 -1.43 -7.68
N GLU A 104 -5.44 -0.51 -8.61
CA GLU A 104 -6.47 0.17 -9.41
C GLU A 104 -7.23 -0.81 -10.30
N SER A 105 -6.53 -1.74 -10.95
CA SER A 105 -7.11 -2.76 -11.84
C SER A 105 -7.85 -3.90 -11.13
N ALA A 106 -7.64 -4.08 -9.82
CA ALA A 106 -8.23 -5.19 -9.07
C ALA A 106 -9.77 -5.22 -9.18
N PRO A 107 -10.41 -6.40 -9.29
CA PRO A 107 -11.87 -6.50 -9.31
C PRO A 107 -12.49 -5.87 -8.05
N LYS A 108 -13.51 -5.02 -8.23
CA LYS A 108 -14.14 -4.28 -7.13
C LYS A 108 -15.45 -4.93 -6.70
N SER A 109 -15.57 -5.27 -5.41
CA SER A 109 -16.77 -5.90 -4.87
C SER A 109 -17.99 -4.98 -4.93
N LEU A 110 -19.21 -5.55 -4.82
CA LEU A 110 -20.43 -4.74 -4.81
C LEU A 110 -20.47 -3.78 -3.60
N ARG A 111 -19.92 -4.19 -2.45
CA ARG A 111 -19.78 -3.35 -1.25
C ARG A 111 -18.84 -2.18 -1.54
N TRP A 112 -17.69 -2.46 -2.14
CA TRP A 112 -16.75 -1.44 -2.58
C TRP A 112 -17.43 -0.41 -3.49
N GLN A 113 -18.16 -0.87 -4.51
CA GLN A 113 -18.84 0.01 -5.48
C GLN A 113 -19.96 0.84 -4.85
N ALA A 114 -20.69 0.27 -3.89
CA ALA A 114 -21.69 1.03 -3.14
C ALA A 114 -21.03 2.12 -2.28
N ARG A 115 -19.92 1.78 -1.59
CA ARG A 115 -19.19 2.72 -0.75
C ARG A 115 -18.48 3.81 -1.55
N SER A 116 -17.98 3.51 -2.74
CA SER A 116 -17.29 4.47 -3.61
C SER A 116 -18.23 5.58 -4.13
N ARG A 117 -19.51 5.27 -4.34
CA ARG A 117 -20.54 6.27 -4.69
C ARG A 117 -20.82 7.27 -3.56
N ILE A 118 -20.66 6.85 -2.31
CA ILE A 118 -20.73 7.77 -1.15
C ILE A 118 -19.48 8.65 -1.12
N GLY A 119 -18.33 8.09 -1.52
CA GLY A 119 -17.07 8.81 -1.64
C GLY A 119 -16.58 9.38 -0.31
N GLU A 120 -15.80 10.45 -0.41
CA GLU A 120 -15.13 11.10 0.73
C GLU A 120 -16.09 11.96 1.58
N ALA A 121 -17.34 12.17 1.12
CA ALA A 121 -18.36 12.92 1.85
C ALA A 121 -18.72 12.29 3.21
N ARG A 122 -18.51 10.97 3.35
CA ARG A 122 -18.43 10.31 4.65
C ARG A 122 -16.98 9.93 4.93
N ARG A 123 -16.51 10.28 6.13
CA ARG A 123 -15.23 9.80 6.67
C ARG A 123 -15.17 8.26 6.57
N TRP A 124 -14.00 7.74 6.22
CA TRP A 124 -13.77 6.30 5.99
C TRP A 124 -12.65 5.71 6.86
N TYR A 125 -12.10 6.52 7.76
CA TYR A 125 -11.03 6.16 8.67
C TYR A 125 -11.36 6.70 10.06
N ASP A 126 -10.84 6.02 11.07
CA ASP A 126 -10.84 6.50 12.44
C ASP A 126 -9.42 6.96 12.80
N LEU A 127 -9.33 7.98 13.66
CA LEU A 127 -8.05 8.36 14.26
C LEU A 127 -7.92 7.61 15.60
N PRO A 128 -6.72 7.14 15.97
CA PRO A 128 -6.49 6.56 17.29
C PRO A 128 -6.92 7.54 18.40
N GLU A 129 -7.49 7.01 19.48
CA GLU A 129 -7.70 7.79 20.71
C GLU A 129 -6.32 8.14 21.32
N GLU A 130 -6.18 9.37 21.86
CA GLU A 130 -4.94 9.86 22.48
C GLU A 130 -4.54 9.11 23.76
#